data_AF-A0A5E4IY04-F1
#
_entry.id   AF-A0A5E4IY04-F1
#
_cell.length_a   1.000
_cell.length_b   1.000
_cell.length_c   1.000
_cell.angle_alpha   90.00
_cell.angle_beta   90.00
_cell.angle_gamma   90.00
#
_symmetry.space_group_name_H-M   'P 1'
#
loop_
_entity.id
_entity.type
_entity.pdbx_description
1 polymer ?
#
loop_
_entity_poly.entity_id
_entity_poly.type
_entity_poly.pdbx_seq_one_letter_code
_entity_poly.pdbx_strand_id
1 'polypeptide(L)'
;MKLKVRIIGPKVHDIGYRYFLLSMAMSNGIKMFEAHNIESGEGEEVIVFVDGDEAAIKAFQKLVETKRPASSDVSSILFNDYKGEVMKVGEYAQFCTTVQLNKAILVLMDIRDNTKATPQILEEIKGLREDIQPGYAVSLFSSHEKR
;
A
#
# COMPACT_ATOMS: atom_id res chain seq x y z
N MET A 1 -18.13 23.07 -9.30
CA MET A 1 -17.00 23.83 -8.74
C MET A 1 -15.77 22.96 -8.78
N LYS A 2 -14.58 23.55 -8.72
CA LYS A 2 -13.30 22.82 -8.79
C LYS A 2 -12.48 23.15 -7.56
N LEU A 3 -11.94 22.12 -6.92
CA LEU A 3 -11.26 22.24 -5.65
C LEU A 3 -9.88 21.55 -5.72
N LYS A 4 -8.86 22.24 -5.22
CA LYS A 4 -7.57 21.69 -4.85
C LYS A 4 -7.55 21.49 -3.33
N VAL A 5 -7.21 20.27 -2.90
CA VAL A 5 -6.92 19.96 -1.50
C VAL A 5 -5.44 19.67 -1.35
N ARG A 6 -4.80 20.23 -0.33
CA ARG A 6 -3.42 19.90 0.05
C ARG A 6 -3.45 19.27 1.43
N ILE A 7 -2.96 18.03 1.55
CA ILE A 7 -2.86 17.31 2.83
C ILE A 7 -1.37 17.17 3.12
N ILE A 8 -0.90 17.84 4.17
CA ILE A 8 0.52 17.97 4.50
C ILE A 8 0.77 17.30 5.84
N GLY A 9 1.86 16.54 5.96
CA GLY A 9 2.25 15.97 7.23
C GLY A 9 3.50 15.10 7.13
N PRO A 10 4.08 14.71 8.27
CA PRO A 10 5.30 13.91 8.29
C PRO A 10 5.08 12.45 7.88
N LYS A 11 3.81 11.99 7.81
CA LYS A 11 3.48 10.65 7.32
C LYS A 11 2.19 10.63 6.50
N VAL A 12 2.28 11.04 5.24
CA VAL A 12 1.17 11.02 4.28
C VAL A 12 1.48 10.24 3.00
N HIS A 13 2.74 9.85 2.77
CA HIS A 13 3.17 8.99 1.68
C HIS A 13 3.33 7.52 2.11
N ASP A 14 3.29 6.62 1.13
CA ASP A 14 3.48 5.17 1.26
C ASP A 14 2.58 4.46 2.29
N ILE A 15 1.46 5.08 2.64
CA ILE A 15 0.41 4.54 3.51
C ILE A 15 -0.93 4.34 2.79
N GLY A 16 -0.92 4.42 1.46
CA GLY A 16 -2.12 4.24 0.64
C GLY A 16 -3.08 5.43 0.64
N TYR A 17 -2.67 6.62 1.10
CA TYR A 17 -3.54 7.79 1.22
C TYR A 17 -4.28 8.14 -0.09
N ARG A 18 -3.60 8.12 -1.24
CA ARG A 18 -4.24 8.37 -2.55
C ARG A 18 -5.36 7.38 -2.87
N TYR A 19 -5.19 6.10 -2.53
CA TYR A 19 -6.21 5.06 -2.73
C TYR A 19 -7.36 5.20 -1.75
N PHE A 20 -7.06 5.59 -0.51
CA PHE A 20 -8.06 5.92 0.50
C PHE A 20 -8.98 7.05 0.01
N LEU A 21 -8.40 8.14 -0.51
CA LEU A 21 -9.14 9.27 -1.06
C LEU A 21 -9.91 8.90 -2.33
N LEU A 22 -9.32 8.10 -3.22
CA LEU A 22 -10.00 7.56 -4.40
C LEU A 22 -11.25 6.75 -4.01
N SER A 23 -11.12 5.87 -3.01
CA SER A 23 -12.26 5.07 -2.53
C SER A 23 -13.38 5.95 -1.98
N MET A 24 -13.03 7.04 -1.28
CA MET A 24 -13.99 8.02 -0.79
C MET A 24 -14.66 8.78 -1.94
N ALA A 25 -13.89 9.22 -2.94
CA ALA A 25 -14.42 9.92 -4.10
C ALA A 25 -15.45 9.04 -4.84
N MET A 26 -15.08 7.80 -5.14
CA MET A 26 -15.96 6.83 -5.82
C MET A 26 -17.23 6.54 -5.02
N SER A 27 -17.09 6.31 -3.70
CA SER A 27 -18.23 6.00 -2.82
C SER A 27 -19.23 7.15 -2.68
N ASN A 28 -18.81 8.39 -2.97
CA ASN A 28 -19.64 9.58 -2.90
C ASN A 28 -20.01 10.15 -4.28
N GLY A 29 -19.81 9.37 -5.35
CA GLY A 29 -20.23 9.74 -6.70
C GLY A 29 -19.43 10.87 -7.36
N ILE A 30 -18.23 11.18 -6.85
CA ILE A 30 -17.33 12.15 -7.48
C ILE A 30 -16.84 11.59 -8.81
N LYS A 31 -17.15 12.28 -9.91
CA LYS A 31 -16.83 11.83 -11.28
C LYS A 31 -15.46 12.26 -11.76
N MET A 32 -14.96 13.40 -11.28
CA MET A 32 -13.67 13.95 -11.67
C MET A 32 -12.78 14.03 -10.43
N PHE A 33 -11.71 13.25 -10.42
CA PHE A 33 -10.86 13.08 -9.25
C PHE A 33 -9.46 12.62 -9.66
N GLU A 34 -8.45 13.23 -9.07
CA GLU A 34 -7.08 12.73 -9.07
C GLU A 34 -6.34 13.14 -7.81
N ALA A 35 -5.33 12.35 -7.43
CA ALA A 35 -4.49 12.63 -6.28
C ALA A 35 -3.02 12.30 -6.56
N HIS A 36 -2.10 13.11 -6.06
CA HIS A 36 -0.68 13.00 -6.33
C HIS A 36 0.11 13.21 -5.05
N ASN A 37 1.11 12.35 -4.85
CA ASN A 37 2.13 12.61 -3.85
C ASN A 37 3.11 13.60 -4.47
N ILE A 38 3.39 14.67 -3.76
CA ILE A 38 4.45 15.60 -4.09
C ILE A 38 5.33 15.83 -2.86
N GLU A 39 6.57 16.21 -3.09
CA GLU A 39 7.43 16.77 -2.05
C GLU A 39 7.38 18.29 -2.18
N SER A 40 7.19 18.96 -1.06
CA SER A 40 7.27 20.41 -0.95
C SER A 40 8.38 20.77 0.04
N GLY A 41 8.73 22.06 0.12
CA GLY A 41 9.65 22.53 1.17
C GLY A 41 9.16 22.26 2.61
N GLU A 42 7.87 21.95 2.78
CA GLU A 42 7.22 21.65 4.07
C GLU A 42 7.14 20.13 4.36
N GLY A 43 7.68 19.28 3.48
CA GLY A 43 7.69 17.82 3.63
C GLY A 43 6.77 17.08 2.66
N GLU A 44 6.29 15.91 3.10
CA GLU A 44 5.36 15.08 2.33
C GLU A 44 3.99 15.77 2.18
N GLU A 45 3.51 15.86 0.94
CA GLU A 45 2.18 16.39 0.65
C GLU A 45 1.42 15.47 -0.31
N VAL A 46 0.12 15.31 -0.05
CA VAL A 46 -0.84 14.71 -0.98
C VAL A 46 -1.73 15.82 -1.52
N ILE A 47 -1.59 16.12 -2.81
CA ILE A 47 -2.48 17.02 -3.52
C ILE A 47 -3.64 16.22 -4.11
N VAL A 48 -4.85 16.74 -3.95
CA VAL A 48 -6.08 16.20 -4.55
C VAL A 48 -6.71 17.28 -5.41
N PHE A 49 -7.17 16.91 -6.60
CA PHE A 49 -8.02 17.75 -7.43
C PHE A 49 -9.38 17.09 -7.62
N VAL A 50 -10.44 17.87 -7.47
CA VAL A 50 -11.83 17.40 -7.56
C VAL A 50 -12.66 18.39 -8.37
N ASP A 51 -13.49 17.88 -9.28
CA ASP A 51 -14.51 18.65 -9.99
C ASP A 51 -15.88 17.96 -9.90
N GLY A 52 -16.92 18.75 -9.67
CA GLY A 52 -18.27 18.28 -9.38
C GLY A 52 -19.19 19.41 -8.98
N ASP A 53 -20.45 19.10 -8.65
CA ASP A 53 -21.35 20.11 -8.09
C ASP A 53 -20.92 20.52 -6.67
N GLU A 54 -21.44 21.66 -6.21
CA GLU A 54 -21.07 22.24 -4.92
C GLU A 54 -21.44 21.35 -3.72
N ALA A 55 -22.56 20.65 -3.78
CA ALA A 55 -23.01 19.79 -2.69
C ALA A 55 -22.08 18.56 -2.55
N ALA A 56 -21.74 17.92 -3.67
CA ALA A 56 -20.83 16.79 -3.71
C ALA A 56 -19.42 17.19 -3.22
N ILE A 57 -18.92 18.36 -3.63
CA ILE A 57 -17.60 18.83 -3.20
C ILE A 57 -17.57 19.18 -1.71
N LYS A 58 -18.61 19.85 -1.18
CA LYS A 58 -18.70 20.12 0.27
C LYS A 58 -18.78 18.83 1.09
N ALA A 59 -19.52 17.82 0.60
CA ALA A 59 -19.56 16.51 1.26
C ALA A 59 -18.18 15.84 1.26
N PHE A 60 -17.47 15.90 0.13
CA PHE A 60 -16.10 15.38 0.02
C PHE A 60 -15.11 16.09 0.96
N GLN A 61 -15.15 17.43 1.02
CA GLN A 61 -14.34 18.23 1.94
C GLN A 61 -14.51 17.76 3.40
N LYS A 62 -15.76 17.64 3.84
CA LYS A 62 -16.07 17.16 5.20
C LYS A 62 -15.53 15.77 5.47
N LEU A 63 -15.54 14.87 4.48
CA LEU A 63 -14.95 13.55 4.64
C LEU A 63 -13.43 13.60 4.74
N VAL A 64 -12.76 14.45 3.97
CA VAL A 64 -11.30 14.61 4.02
C VAL A 64 -10.85 15.19 5.37
N GLU A 65 -11.63 16.09 5.96
CA GLU A 65 -11.35 16.63 7.30
C GLU A 65 -11.53 15.61 8.42
N THR A 66 -12.46 14.66 8.26
CA THR A 66 -12.89 13.77 9.34
C THR A 66 -12.33 12.36 9.25
N LYS A 67 -11.87 11.94 8.07
CA LYS A 67 -11.38 10.58 7.83
C LYS A 67 -9.98 10.60 7.24
N ARG A 68 -9.14 9.72 7.78
CA ARG A 68 -7.75 9.53 7.34
C ARG A 68 -7.32 8.07 7.52
N PRO A 69 -6.29 7.59 6.80
CA PRO A 69 -5.70 6.28 7.06
C PRO A 69 -5.19 6.18 8.51
N ALA A 70 -5.33 5.00 9.15
CA ALA A 70 -4.97 4.82 10.55
C ALA A 70 -3.48 5.13 10.85
N SER A 71 -2.59 4.88 9.88
CA SER A 71 -1.15 5.09 10.00
C SER A 71 -0.68 6.47 9.51
N SER A 72 -1.60 7.41 9.23
CA SER A 72 -1.24 8.75 8.76
C SER A 72 -0.91 9.69 9.91
N ASP A 73 0.07 10.56 9.68
CA ASP A 73 0.32 11.74 10.51
C ASP A 73 0.17 12.99 9.62
N VAL A 74 -0.85 13.80 9.94
CA VAL A 74 -1.30 14.95 9.15
C VAL A 74 -1.14 16.20 10.01
N SER A 75 -0.36 17.15 9.52
CA SER A 75 -0.12 18.45 10.14
C SER A 75 -1.16 19.49 9.74
N SER A 76 -1.54 19.52 8.45
CA SER A 76 -2.48 20.51 7.95
C SER A 76 -3.23 20.04 6.71
N ILE A 77 -4.43 20.60 6.51
CA ILE A 77 -5.25 20.39 5.32
C ILE A 77 -5.66 21.77 4.81
N LEU A 78 -5.39 22.06 3.54
CA LEU A 78 -5.71 23.34 2.90
C LEU A 78 -6.63 23.11 1.70
N PHE A 79 -7.61 24.01 1.56
CA PHE A 79 -8.59 23.99 0.49
C PHE A 79 -8.48 25.25 -0.35
N ASN A 80 -8.32 25.11 -1.66
CA ASN A 80 -8.17 26.22 -2.59
C ASN A 80 -8.99 26.00 -3.86
N ASP A 81 -9.46 27.09 -4.47
CA ASP A 81 -10.05 27.04 -5.80
C ASP A 81 -9.06 26.49 -6.82
N TYR A 82 -9.56 25.70 -7.77
CA TYR A 82 -8.77 25.16 -8.87
C TYR A 82 -9.37 25.54 -10.22
N LYS A 83 -8.52 25.84 -11.20
CA LYS A 83 -8.95 26.25 -12.55
C LYS A 83 -8.50 25.28 -13.65
N GLY A 84 -7.65 24.31 -13.34
CA GLY A 84 -7.19 23.32 -14.31
C GLY A 84 -8.22 22.24 -14.60
N GLU A 85 -7.84 21.28 -15.43
CA GLU A 85 -8.62 20.08 -15.70
C GLU A 85 -8.40 19.05 -14.61
N VAL A 86 -9.43 18.26 -14.33
CA VAL A 86 -9.35 17.12 -13.42
C VAL A 86 -9.76 15.92 -14.25
N MET A 87 -8.98 14.84 -14.24
CA MET A 87 -9.34 13.65 -15.02
C MET A 87 -10.54 12.90 -14.44
N LYS A 88 -11.13 12.00 -15.24
CA LYS A 88 -12.23 11.16 -14.74
C LYS A 88 -11.70 10.19 -13.70
N VAL A 89 -12.49 9.96 -12.65
CA VAL A 89 -12.12 9.04 -11.55
C VAL A 89 -11.78 7.63 -12.04
N GLY A 90 -12.43 7.16 -13.12
CA GLY A 90 -12.12 5.87 -13.74
C GLY A 90 -10.77 5.84 -14.46
N GLU A 91 -10.40 6.94 -15.13
CA GLU A 91 -9.10 7.09 -15.79
C GLU A 91 -7.98 7.18 -14.73
N TYR A 92 -8.22 7.91 -13.64
CA TYR A 92 -7.29 7.94 -12.51
C TYR A 92 -7.12 6.58 -11.84
N ALA A 93 -8.21 5.82 -11.64
CA ALA A 93 -8.14 4.47 -11.11
C ALA A 93 -7.29 3.54 -11.99
N GLN A 94 -7.45 3.61 -13.31
CA GLN A 94 -6.64 2.85 -14.28
C GLN A 94 -5.16 3.26 -14.23
N PHE A 95 -4.86 4.56 -14.14
CA PHE A 95 -3.50 5.06 -13.97
C PHE A 95 -2.86 4.49 -12.69
N CYS A 96 -3.58 4.56 -11.58
CA CYS A 96 -3.15 3.99 -10.30
C CYS A 96 -2.86 2.49 -10.39
N THR A 97 -3.75 1.70 -11.01
CA THR A 97 -3.54 0.26 -11.25
C THR A 97 -2.27 0.02 -12.06
N THR A 98 -2.04 0.80 -13.11
CA THR A 98 -0.84 0.68 -13.96
C THR A 98 0.43 0.91 -13.14
N VAL A 99 0.46 1.98 -12.32
CA VAL A 99 1.59 2.28 -11.43
C VAL A 99 1.82 1.14 -10.42
N GLN A 100 0.76 0.55 -9.87
CA GLN A 100 0.89 -0.57 -8.92
C GLN A 100 1.38 -1.85 -9.57
N LEU A 101 0.89 -2.18 -10.77
CA LEU A 101 1.35 -3.36 -11.50
C LEU A 101 2.84 -3.25 -11.83
N ASN A 102 3.33 -2.07 -12.20
CA ASN A 102 4.76 -1.84 -12.43
C ASN A 102 5.60 -2.10 -11.17
N LYS A 103 5.14 -1.67 -9.99
CA LYS A 103 5.80 -1.99 -8.71
C LYS A 103 5.71 -3.47 -8.37
N ALA A 104 4.56 -4.09 -8.64
CA ALA A 104 4.33 -5.50 -8.38
C ALA A 104 5.24 -6.41 -9.22
N ILE A 105 5.58 -6.05 -10.46
CA ILE A 105 6.50 -6.83 -11.31
C ILE A 105 7.84 -7.05 -10.58
N LEU A 106 8.44 -6.00 -10.01
CA LEU A 106 9.71 -6.09 -9.30
C LEU A 106 9.59 -7.02 -8.08
N VAL A 107 8.57 -6.82 -7.25
CA VAL A 107 8.34 -7.65 -6.05
C VAL A 107 8.08 -9.11 -6.42
N LEU A 108 7.34 -9.37 -7.50
CA LEU A 108 7.04 -10.73 -7.95
C LEU A 108 8.28 -11.43 -8.50
N MET A 109 9.22 -10.70 -9.12
CA MET A 109 10.51 -11.25 -9.52
C MET A 109 11.34 -11.67 -8.30
N ASP A 110 11.42 -10.81 -7.28
CA ASP A 110 12.13 -11.12 -6.03
C ASP A 110 11.52 -12.34 -5.31
N ILE A 111 10.18 -12.41 -5.24
CA ILE A 111 9.46 -13.57 -4.69
C ILE A 111 9.81 -14.83 -5.49
N ARG A 112 9.80 -14.77 -6.82
CA ARG A 112 10.15 -15.90 -7.68
C ARG A 112 11.57 -16.38 -7.43
N ASP A 113 12.53 -15.47 -7.32
CA ASP A 113 13.93 -15.85 -7.10
C ASP A 113 14.14 -16.44 -5.71
N ASN A 114 13.56 -15.86 -4.67
CA ASN A 114 13.61 -16.42 -3.31
C ASN A 114 12.94 -17.80 -3.21
N THR A 115 11.84 -18.02 -3.94
CA THR A 115 11.13 -19.31 -3.92
C THR A 115 11.82 -20.42 -4.70
N LYS A 116 12.82 -20.12 -5.55
CA LYS A 116 13.65 -21.16 -6.20
C LYS A 116 14.48 -21.98 -5.22
N ALA A 117 14.85 -21.39 -4.08
CA ALA A 117 15.62 -22.09 -3.04
C ALA A 117 14.74 -23.03 -2.19
N THR A 118 13.42 -22.85 -2.19
CA THR A 118 12.51 -23.64 -1.34
C THR A 118 12.60 -25.15 -1.54
N PRO A 119 12.69 -25.69 -2.78
CA PRO A 119 12.91 -27.13 -2.98
C PRO A 119 14.26 -27.62 -2.45
N GLN A 120 15.33 -26.83 -2.60
CA GLN A 120 16.67 -27.19 -2.12
C GLN A 120 16.69 -27.25 -0.59
N ILE A 121 16.12 -26.23 0.06
CA ILE A 121 15.94 -26.19 1.52
C ILE A 121 15.14 -27.41 2.00
N LEU A 122 14.09 -27.82 1.28
CA LEU A 122 13.32 -29.01 1.63
C LEU A 122 14.16 -30.29 1.56
N GLU A 123 15.00 -30.45 0.53
CA GLU A 123 15.90 -31.59 0.40
C GLU A 123 16.98 -31.60 1.49
N GLU A 124 17.57 -30.45 1.83
CA GLU A 124 18.51 -30.32 2.95
C GLU A 124 17.86 -30.72 4.30
N ILE A 125 16.63 -30.29 4.55
CA ILE A 125 15.88 -30.67 5.76
C ILE A 125 15.62 -32.18 5.81
N LYS A 126 15.27 -32.81 4.68
CA LYS A 126 15.10 -34.27 4.62
C LYS A 126 16.41 -35.00 4.91
N GLY A 127 17.51 -34.57 4.30
CA GLY A 127 18.85 -35.15 4.55
C GLY A 127 19.26 -35.05 6.02
N LEU A 128 19.13 -33.86 6.63
CA LEU A 128 19.40 -33.68 8.06
C LEU A 128 18.52 -34.57 8.95
N ARG A 129 17.24 -34.74 8.61
CA ARG A 129 16.34 -35.65 9.34
C ARG A 129 16.82 -37.10 9.23
N GLU A 130 17.24 -37.52 8.04
CA GLU A 130 17.79 -38.85 7.81
C GLU A 130 19.09 -39.08 8.58
N ASP A 131 19.97 -38.09 8.71
CA ASP A 131 21.21 -38.20 9.50
C ASP A 131 20.95 -38.30 11.01
N ILE A 132 19.90 -37.62 11.49
CA ILE A 132 19.52 -37.58 12.91
C ILE A 132 18.83 -38.88 13.35
N GLN A 133 18.02 -39.52 12.50
CA GLN A 133 17.27 -40.73 12.87
C GLN A 133 18.14 -41.93 13.32
N PRO A 134 19.26 -42.28 12.66
CA PRO A 134 20.20 -43.30 13.10
C PRO A 134 20.84 -42.96 14.45
N GLY A 135 21.17 -41.68 14.70
CA GLY A 135 21.78 -41.23 15.96
C GLY A 135 20.87 -41.41 17.18
N TYR A 136 19.54 -41.27 17.01
CA TYR A 136 18.57 -41.58 18.06
C TYR A 136 18.40 -43.09 18.29
N ALA A 137 18.47 -43.91 17.25
CA ALA A 137 18.42 -45.37 17.41
C ALA A 137 19.64 -45.88 18.21
N VAL A 138 20.84 -45.43 17.88
CA VAL A 138 22.10 -45.86 18.55
C VAL A 138 22.14 -45.44 20.03
N SER A 139 21.60 -44.27 20.37
CA SER A 139 21.55 -43.79 21.76
C SER A 139 20.51 -44.51 22.64
N LEU A 140 19.40 -44.98 22.06
CA LEU A 140 18.43 -45.86 22.76
C LEU A 140 18.99 -47.26 23.02
N PHE A 141 19.70 -47.87 22.06
CA PHE A 141 20.29 -49.20 22.25
C PHE A 141 21.48 -49.20 23.23
N SER A 142 22.31 -48.14 23.19
CA SER A 142 23.47 -48.02 24.09
C SER A 142 23.10 -47.81 25.57
N SER A 143 21.86 -47.35 25.84
CA SER A 143 21.37 -47.11 27.21
C SER A 143 20.78 -48.37 27.87
N HIS A 144 20.47 -49.40 27.07
CA HIS A 144 19.91 -50.67 27.57
C HIS A 144 20.96 -51.74 27.87
N GLU A 145 22.20 -51.58 27.40
CA GLU A 145 23.28 -52.57 27.55
C GLU A 145 24.17 -52.34 28.79
N LYS A 146 23.82 -51.35 29.63
CA LYS A 146 24.55 -50.98 30.87
C LYS A 146 23.78 -51.26 32.17
N ARG A 147 22.83 -52.20 32.19
CA ARG A 147 22.17 -52.66 33.43
C ARG A 147 22.41 -54.13 33.69
#